data_AF-A0AB36CKB0-F1
#
_entry.id   AF-A0AB36CKB0-F1
#
_cell.length_a   1.000
_cell.length_b   1.000
_cell.length_c   1.000
_cell.angle_alpha   90.00
_cell.angle_beta   90.00
_cell.angle_gamma   90.00
#
_symmetry.space_group_name_H-M   'P 1'
#
loop_
_entity.id
_entity.type
_entity.pdbx_description
1 polymer ?
#
loop_
_entity_poly.entity_id
_entity_poly.type
_entity_poly.pdbx_seq_one_letter_code
_entity_poly.pdbx_strand_id
1 'polypeptide(L)'
;MRRSRGKLWDWKLTLASLGVALLLIVSLSVGEYSILSSEFGWEMFGITRIPRTIALVLSGAAMAICGLVMQLLTQNRFVEPTTTGTTEWAGLGLLTCLILFPQSSVLVKMIVAVVFAFIGTMVFFMFLRRVTLRSSMVVPIVGIMLGAVVSAVSSFVALSNDALQQLGIWFMGSFTSVYKGQYEVLWVVLVVVIMVFIFADKLTAAGLGEDIATNIGLNYNQILLLGTALVSIATGVVTVVVGALPFLGLIVPNIISMFRGDDLRSNLPWVLLLGIAIVTVCDLLGRTIISPFEMPVSVILGIVGAFVFVGLIVRSTRGK
;
A
#
# COMPACT_ATOMS: atom_id res chain seq x y z
N MET A 1 21.67 17.23 -25.24
CA MET A 1 22.18 16.28 -24.22
C MET A 1 21.31 15.04 -24.19
N ARG A 2 21.72 13.96 -24.87
CA ARG A 2 21.05 12.64 -24.86
C ARG A 2 21.59 11.87 -23.64
N ARG A 3 21.06 12.13 -22.43
CA ARG A 3 21.37 11.27 -21.28
C ARG A 3 20.79 9.88 -21.59
N SER A 4 21.64 8.86 -21.54
CA SER A 4 21.26 7.47 -21.80
C SER A 4 20.02 7.14 -20.97
N ARG A 5 18.93 6.72 -21.62
CA ARG A 5 17.93 5.87 -20.97
C ARG A 5 18.71 4.65 -20.51
N GLY A 6 19.14 4.62 -19.24
CA GLY A 6 19.78 3.45 -18.67
C GLY A 6 18.86 2.26 -18.95
N LYS A 7 19.41 1.13 -19.41
CA LYS A 7 18.59 -0.05 -19.67
C LYS A 7 17.77 -0.33 -18.40
N LEU A 8 16.45 -0.26 -18.50
CA LEU A 8 15.53 -0.65 -17.43
C LEU A 8 15.82 -2.08 -16.97
N TRP A 9 16.37 -2.88 -17.88
CA TRP A 9 16.80 -4.24 -17.64
C TRP A 9 18.29 -4.31 -17.30
N ASP A 10 18.58 -4.64 -16.05
CA ASP A 10 19.90 -4.95 -15.51
C ASP A 10 19.92 -6.43 -15.08
N TRP A 11 21.08 -7.10 -15.15
CA TRP A 11 21.28 -8.44 -14.59
C TRP A 11 20.93 -8.51 -13.09
N LYS A 12 21.14 -7.40 -12.38
CA LYS A 12 20.71 -7.29 -10.98
C LYS A 12 19.18 -7.40 -10.84
N LEU A 13 18.44 -6.82 -11.79
CA LEU A 13 16.98 -6.89 -11.79
C LEU A 13 16.52 -8.32 -12.07
N THR A 14 17.16 -9.04 -12.99
CA THR A 14 16.83 -10.46 -13.24
C THR A 14 17.08 -11.32 -12.01
N LEU A 15 18.19 -11.11 -11.31
CA LEU A 15 18.47 -11.81 -10.06
C LEU A 15 17.42 -11.49 -8.98
N ALA A 16 17.03 -10.23 -8.84
CA ALA A 16 15.98 -9.84 -7.91
C ALA A 16 14.64 -10.50 -8.26
N SER A 17 14.26 -10.52 -9.55
CA SER A 17 13.05 -11.20 -10.02
C SER A 17 13.08 -12.71 -9.75
N LEU A 18 14.22 -13.37 -9.96
CA LEU A 18 14.39 -14.79 -9.64
C LEU A 18 14.28 -15.04 -8.12
N GLY A 19 14.87 -14.17 -7.29
CA GLY A 19 14.74 -14.25 -5.84
C GLY A 19 13.30 -14.11 -5.36
N VAL A 20 12.55 -13.15 -5.93
CA VAL A 20 11.11 -13.01 -5.65
C VAL A 20 10.32 -14.22 -6.15
N ALA A 21 10.61 -14.73 -7.34
CA ALA A 21 9.96 -15.94 -7.85
C ALA A 21 10.18 -17.15 -6.93
N LEU A 22 11.41 -17.33 -6.42
CA LEU A 22 11.71 -18.37 -5.45
C LEU A 22 10.92 -18.18 -4.14
N LEU A 23 10.83 -16.95 -3.63
CA LEU A 23 10.03 -16.64 -2.44
C LEU A 23 8.54 -16.96 -2.65
N LEU A 24 7.99 -16.68 -3.83
CA LEU A 24 6.60 -17.01 -4.17
C LEU A 24 6.38 -18.52 -4.27
N ILE A 25 7.35 -19.27 -4.83
CA ILE A 25 7.31 -20.75 -4.84
C ILE A 25 7.31 -21.30 -3.41
N VAL A 26 8.13 -20.72 -2.52
CA VAL A 26 8.12 -21.06 -1.08
C VAL A 26 6.76 -20.74 -0.47
N SER A 27 6.17 -19.57 -0.73
CA SER A 27 4.83 -19.20 -0.24
C SER A 27 3.72 -20.16 -0.69
N LEU A 28 3.78 -20.66 -1.92
CA LEU A 28 2.87 -21.67 -2.44
C LEU A 28 3.08 -23.04 -1.76
N SER A 29 4.31 -23.35 -1.39
CA SER A 29 4.68 -24.62 -0.76
C SER A 29 4.37 -24.67 0.73
N VAL A 30 4.40 -23.53 1.43
CA VAL A 30 4.13 -23.41 2.86
C VAL A 30 2.63 -23.37 3.16
N GLY A 31 2.14 -24.36 3.91
CA GLY A 31 0.80 -24.37 4.50
C GLY A 31 0.56 -25.65 5.31
N GLU A 32 -0.40 -25.60 6.22
CA GLU A 32 -0.75 -26.69 7.16
C GLU A 32 -1.11 -28.00 6.44
N TYR A 33 -1.90 -27.94 5.37
CA TYR A 33 -2.31 -29.13 4.64
C TYR A 33 -1.23 -29.63 3.69
N SER A 34 -0.82 -30.89 3.81
CA SER A 34 0.08 -31.51 2.82
C SER A 34 -0.61 -31.66 1.46
N ILE A 35 -0.02 -31.07 0.43
CA ILE A 35 -0.56 -31.08 -0.95
C ILE A 35 -0.64 -32.51 -1.50
N LEU A 36 0.34 -33.35 -1.16
CA LEU A 36 0.51 -34.67 -1.78
C LEU A 36 -0.11 -35.82 -0.98
N SER A 37 -0.35 -35.64 0.32
CA SER A 37 -0.83 -36.72 1.20
C SER A 37 -2.26 -36.54 1.70
N SER A 38 -2.91 -35.40 1.41
CA SER A 38 -4.31 -35.18 1.76
C SER A 38 -5.20 -35.37 0.54
N GLU A 39 -6.35 -36.02 0.74
CA GLU A 39 -7.33 -36.33 -0.31
C GLU A 39 -7.82 -35.07 -1.04
N PHE A 40 -7.87 -33.94 -0.34
CA PHE A 40 -8.28 -32.62 -0.86
C PHE A 40 -7.11 -31.63 -1.04
N GLY A 41 -5.85 -32.10 -1.04
CA GLY A 41 -4.66 -31.24 -1.04
C GLY A 41 -4.55 -30.30 -2.23
N TRP A 42 -4.84 -30.81 -3.43
CA TRP A 42 -4.84 -30.02 -4.67
C TRP A 42 -6.01 -29.03 -4.76
N GLU A 43 -7.17 -29.38 -4.21
CA GLU A 43 -8.33 -28.48 -4.17
C GLU A 43 -8.07 -27.32 -3.21
N MET A 44 -7.58 -27.61 -2.01
CA MET A 44 -7.20 -26.58 -1.02
C MET A 44 -6.09 -25.66 -1.54
N PHE A 45 -5.13 -26.21 -2.31
CA PHE A 45 -4.11 -25.42 -2.99
C PHE A 45 -4.71 -24.37 -3.93
N GLY A 46 -5.70 -24.76 -4.74
CA GLY A 46 -6.38 -23.87 -5.68
C GLY A 46 -7.33 -22.85 -5.02
N ILE A 47 -7.94 -23.20 -3.89
CA ILE A 47 -8.92 -22.34 -3.20
C ILE A 47 -8.24 -21.30 -2.29
N THR A 48 -7.09 -21.63 -1.70
CA THR A 48 -6.46 -20.79 -0.67
C THR A 48 -5.08 -20.29 -1.07
N ARG A 49 -4.16 -21.18 -1.46
CA ARG A 49 -2.74 -20.83 -1.65
C ARG A 49 -2.50 -19.97 -2.88
N ILE A 50 -3.13 -20.31 -4.01
CA ILE A 50 -3.02 -19.51 -5.24
C ILE A 50 -3.63 -18.10 -5.02
N PRO A 51 -4.90 -17.96 -4.57
CA PRO A 51 -5.49 -16.65 -4.28
C PRO A 51 -4.66 -15.81 -3.31
N ARG A 52 -4.17 -16.40 -2.23
CA ARG A 52 -3.35 -15.71 -1.23
C ARG A 52 -2.04 -15.21 -1.83
N THR A 53 -1.35 -16.04 -2.62
CA THR A 53 -0.08 -15.66 -3.26
C THR A 53 -0.28 -14.54 -4.28
N ILE A 54 -1.36 -14.59 -5.07
CA ILE A 54 -1.72 -13.50 -5.99
C ILE A 54 -2.01 -12.21 -5.22
N ALA A 55 -2.75 -12.30 -4.11
CA ALA A 55 -3.04 -11.13 -3.28
C ALA A 55 -1.78 -10.52 -2.66
N LEU A 56 -0.82 -11.34 -2.19
CA LEU A 56 0.48 -10.87 -1.70
C LEU A 56 1.22 -10.07 -2.77
N VAL A 57 1.24 -10.58 -4.01
CA VAL A 57 1.88 -9.92 -5.15
C VAL A 57 1.19 -8.59 -5.47
N LEU A 58 -0.12 -8.60 -5.64
CA LEU A 58 -0.89 -7.41 -6.06
C LEU A 58 -0.88 -6.32 -4.99
N SER A 59 -1.16 -6.67 -3.73
CA SER A 59 -1.16 -5.71 -2.62
C SER A 59 0.24 -5.17 -2.32
N GLY A 60 1.26 -6.03 -2.27
CA GLY A 60 2.63 -5.62 -1.99
C GLY A 60 3.20 -4.69 -3.06
N ALA A 61 2.97 -5.02 -4.34
CA ALA A 61 3.37 -4.16 -5.45
C ALA A 61 2.69 -2.78 -5.38
N ALA A 62 1.38 -2.77 -5.19
CA ALA A 62 0.61 -1.55 -5.28
C ALA A 62 0.81 -0.63 -4.09
N MET A 63 0.82 -1.16 -2.88
CA MET A 63 1.01 -0.35 -1.67
C MET A 63 2.41 0.28 -1.65
N ALA A 64 3.44 -0.43 -2.13
CA ALA A 64 4.77 0.14 -2.32
C ALA A 64 4.79 1.27 -3.36
N ILE A 65 4.11 1.09 -4.50
CA ILE A 65 3.99 2.11 -5.55
C ILE A 65 3.16 3.31 -5.08
N CYS A 66 2.05 3.09 -4.37
CA CYS A 66 1.22 4.15 -3.81
C CYS A 66 2.01 4.98 -2.80
N GLY A 67 2.85 4.35 -1.99
CA GLY A 67 3.81 5.04 -1.15
C GLY A 67 4.69 6.00 -1.95
N LEU A 68 5.35 5.50 -2.99
CA LEU A 68 6.20 6.33 -3.85
C LEU A 68 5.45 7.48 -4.53
N VAL A 69 4.23 7.23 -5.02
CA VAL A 69 3.36 8.27 -5.60
C VAL A 69 3.01 9.32 -4.55
N MET A 70 2.61 8.90 -3.34
CA MET A 70 2.28 9.82 -2.25
C MET A 70 3.48 10.67 -1.83
N GLN A 71 4.69 10.08 -1.78
CA GLN A 71 5.92 10.83 -1.49
C GLN A 71 6.19 11.91 -2.53
N LEU A 72 5.95 11.62 -3.81
CA LEU A 72 6.11 12.61 -4.89
C LEU A 72 5.06 13.72 -4.80
N LEU A 73 3.78 13.37 -4.66
CA LEU A 73 2.69 14.36 -4.61
C LEU A 73 2.77 15.29 -3.39
N THR A 74 3.26 14.77 -2.26
CA THR A 74 3.46 15.56 -1.04
C THR A 74 4.86 16.17 -0.91
N GLN A 75 5.75 15.83 -1.85
CA GLN A 75 7.17 16.19 -1.81
C GLN A 75 7.85 15.82 -0.48
N ASN A 76 7.44 14.70 0.11
CA ASN A 76 7.88 14.28 1.42
C ASN A 76 8.08 12.76 1.49
N ARG A 77 9.31 12.35 1.80
CA ARG A 77 9.73 10.94 1.83
C ARG A 77 9.12 10.12 2.97
N PHE A 78 8.56 10.75 3.99
CA PHE A 78 7.96 10.06 5.14
C PHE A 78 6.44 9.95 5.04
N VAL A 79 5.89 10.15 3.84
CA VAL A 79 4.46 10.06 3.58
C VAL A 79 4.12 8.79 2.81
N GLU A 80 3.07 8.12 3.26
CA GLU A 80 2.41 6.97 2.65
C GLU A 80 0.90 7.00 2.96
N PRO A 81 0.06 6.18 2.30
CA PRO A 81 -1.40 6.24 2.49
C PRO A 81 -1.88 6.07 3.95
N THR A 82 -1.21 5.25 4.74
CA THR A 82 -1.48 5.06 6.18
C THR A 82 -1.08 6.25 7.04
N THR A 83 -0.09 7.06 6.61
CA THR A 83 0.28 8.29 7.33
C THR A 83 -0.58 9.49 6.95
N THR A 84 -1.23 9.48 5.77
CA THR A 84 -2.11 10.57 5.33
C THR A 84 -3.56 10.43 5.79
N GLY A 85 -3.88 9.37 6.55
CA GLY A 85 -5.24 9.07 6.97
C GLY A 85 -6.07 8.32 5.91
N THR A 86 -5.52 8.05 4.72
CA THR A 86 -6.29 7.50 3.59
C THR A 86 -6.90 6.14 3.92
N THR A 87 -6.21 5.34 4.74
CA THR A 87 -6.67 4.03 5.19
C THR A 87 -7.80 4.14 6.21
N GLU A 88 -7.71 5.12 7.12
CA GLU A 88 -8.72 5.44 8.12
C GLU A 88 -10.02 5.92 7.45
N TRP A 89 -9.91 6.76 6.42
CA TRP A 89 -11.06 7.16 5.61
C TRP A 89 -11.67 5.98 4.86
N ALA A 90 -10.86 5.09 4.28
CA ALA A 90 -11.37 3.86 3.66
C ALA A 90 -12.14 2.98 4.67
N GLY A 91 -11.60 2.86 5.91
CA GLY A 91 -12.24 2.15 7.02
C GLY A 91 -13.57 2.78 7.43
N LEU A 92 -13.65 4.12 7.51
CA LEU A 92 -14.91 4.82 7.76
C LEU A 92 -15.92 4.56 6.63
N GLY A 93 -15.49 4.55 5.37
CA GLY A 93 -16.35 4.21 4.22
C GLY A 93 -16.89 2.78 4.30
N LEU A 94 -16.03 1.82 4.64
CA LEU A 94 -16.43 0.43 4.89
C LEU A 94 -17.46 0.32 6.01
N LEU A 95 -17.21 0.97 7.15
CA LEU A 95 -18.12 0.99 8.29
C LEU A 95 -19.47 1.62 7.93
N THR A 96 -19.44 2.73 7.20
CA THR A 96 -20.66 3.41 6.70
C THR A 96 -21.46 2.48 5.80
N CYS A 97 -20.79 1.77 4.88
CA CYS A 97 -21.45 0.81 4.00
C CYS A 97 -22.01 -0.40 4.78
N LEU A 98 -21.29 -0.89 5.79
CA LEU A 98 -21.73 -1.99 6.64
C LEU A 98 -23.01 -1.64 7.41
N ILE A 99 -23.13 -0.41 7.91
CA ILE A 99 -24.30 0.02 8.69
C ILE A 99 -25.49 0.34 7.78
N LEU A 100 -25.28 1.08 6.69
CA LEU A 100 -26.38 1.54 5.82
C LEU A 100 -26.81 0.47 4.81
N PHE A 101 -25.88 -0.37 4.36
CA PHE A 101 -26.10 -1.37 3.32
C PHE A 101 -25.45 -2.72 3.70
N PRO A 102 -25.87 -3.39 4.80
CA PRO A 102 -25.20 -4.58 5.33
C PRO A 102 -25.13 -5.74 4.32
N GLN A 103 -26.19 -5.90 3.51
CA GLN A 103 -26.32 -6.96 2.49
C GLN A 103 -25.67 -6.60 1.14
N SER A 104 -24.91 -5.51 1.08
CA SER A 104 -24.24 -5.08 -0.14
C SER A 104 -23.10 -6.02 -0.54
N SER A 105 -22.86 -6.11 -1.86
CA SER A 105 -21.76 -6.89 -2.41
C SER A 105 -20.39 -6.29 -2.05
N VAL A 106 -19.34 -7.11 -2.13
CA VAL A 106 -17.95 -6.68 -1.92
C VAL A 106 -17.58 -5.49 -2.82
N LEU A 107 -18.11 -5.47 -4.05
CA LEU A 107 -17.87 -4.41 -5.01
C LEU A 107 -18.43 -3.06 -4.52
N VAL A 108 -19.65 -3.05 -3.97
CA VAL A 108 -20.25 -1.83 -3.41
C VAL A 108 -19.44 -1.34 -2.21
N LYS A 109 -19.08 -2.24 -1.27
CA LYS A 109 -18.22 -1.92 -0.12
C LYS A 109 -16.90 -1.30 -0.56
N MET A 110 -16.29 -1.85 -1.62
CA MET A 110 -15.07 -1.32 -2.22
C MET A 110 -15.26 0.08 -2.82
N ILE A 111 -16.31 0.30 -3.62
CA ILE A 111 -16.57 1.62 -4.22
C ILE A 111 -16.72 2.68 -3.12
N VAL A 112 -17.50 2.38 -2.08
CA VAL A 112 -17.69 3.31 -0.96
C VAL A 112 -16.37 3.57 -0.22
N ALA A 113 -15.58 2.52 0.05
CA ALA A 113 -14.26 2.66 0.66
C ALA A 113 -13.31 3.54 -0.17
N VAL A 114 -13.27 3.34 -1.50
CA VAL A 114 -12.44 4.12 -2.43
C VAL A 114 -12.90 5.58 -2.48
N VAL A 115 -14.21 5.85 -2.50
CA VAL A 115 -14.75 7.22 -2.49
C VAL A 115 -14.37 7.94 -1.20
N PHE A 116 -14.51 7.29 -0.05
CA PHE A 116 -14.10 7.89 1.22
C PHE A 116 -12.59 8.10 1.29
N ALA A 117 -11.78 7.12 0.85
CA ALA A 117 -10.32 7.25 0.76
C ALA A 117 -9.91 8.45 -0.10
N PHE A 118 -10.59 8.66 -1.22
CA PHE A 118 -10.36 9.77 -2.13
C PHE A 118 -10.72 11.11 -1.48
N ILE A 119 -11.91 11.21 -0.87
CA ILE A 119 -12.35 12.40 -0.13
C ILE A 119 -11.34 12.71 0.98
N GLY A 120 -10.94 11.71 1.75
CA GLY A 120 -9.98 11.87 2.83
C GLY A 120 -8.61 12.37 2.38
N THR A 121 -8.12 11.82 1.29
CA THR A 121 -6.85 12.26 0.70
C THR A 121 -6.95 13.69 0.15
N MET A 122 -8.09 14.06 -0.45
CA MET A 122 -8.36 15.44 -0.86
C MET A 122 -8.41 16.41 0.32
N VAL A 123 -9.07 16.02 1.42
CA VAL A 123 -9.09 16.78 2.67
C VAL A 123 -7.66 16.97 3.19
N PHE A 124 -6.86 15.90 3.23
CA PHE A 124 -5.45 15.99 3.61
C PHE A 124 -4.67 17.00 2.76
N PHE A 125 -4.78 16.95 1.42
CA PHE A 125 -4.13 17.92 0.54
C PHE A 125 -4.64 19.35 0.71
N MET A 126 -5.93 19.53 1.00
CA MET A 126 -6.52 20.84 1.31
C MET A 126 -5.89 21.44 2.57
N PHE A 127 -5.71 20.64 3.63
CA PHE A 127 -5.01 21.07 4.84
C PHE A 127 -3.54 21.37 4.56
N LEU A 128 -2.86 20.48 3.82
CA LEU A 128 -1.45 20.63 3.48
C LEU A 128 -1.15 21.92 2.69
N ARG A 129 -2.07 22.36 1.82
CA ARG A 129 -1.95 23.63 1.11
C ARG A 129 -1.95 24.86 2.02
N ARG A 130 -2.60 24.78 3.19
CA ARG A 130 -2.65 25.88 4.18
C ARG A 130 -1.47 25.88 5.15
N VAL A 131 -0.70 24.79 5.20
CA VAL A 131 0.48 24.70 6.08
C VAL A 131 1.66 25.42 5.42
N THR A 132 2.09 26.52 6.03
CA THR A 132 3.21 27.35 5.58
C THR A 132 4.57 26.70 5.88
N LEU A 133 4.69 25.98 6.99
CA LEU A 133 5.90 25.26 7.38
C LEU A 133 5.86 23.80 6.92
N ARG A 134 6.31 23.53 5.70
CA ARG A 134 6.44 22.18 5.15
C ARG A 134 7.75 21.51 5.56
N SER A 135 8.02 21.46 6.87
CA SER A 135 9.15 20.64 7.33
C SER A 135 8.86 19.16 7.07
N SER A 136 9.92 18.36 6.92
CA SER A 136 9.81 16.93 6.60
C SER A 136 8.95 16.14 7.59
N MET A 137 8.78 16.62 8.83
CA MET A 137 8.00 15.94 9.87
C MET A 137 6.56 16.46 9.97
N VAL A 138 6.29 17.72 9.62
CA VAL A 138 4.96 18.32 9.79
C VAL A 138 3.92 17.64 8.89
N VAL A 139 4.30 17.26 7.66
CA VAL A 139 3.35 16.68 6.69
C VAL A 139 2.79 15.33 7.18
N PRO A 140 3.61 14.34 7.60
CA PRO A 140 3.09 13.12 8.22
C PRO A 140 2.29 13.38 9.50
N ILE A 141 2.72 14.30 10.37
CA ILE A 141 2.02 14.61 11.62
C ILE A 141 0.59 15.08 11.35
N VAL A 142 0.41 15.99 10.38
CA VAL A 142 -0.93 16.46 9.98
C VAL A 142 -1.80 15.30 9.52
N GLY A 143 -1.25 14.39 8.71
CA GLY A 143 -1.98 13.21 8.24
C GLY A 143 -2.37 12.26 9.38
N ILE A 144 -1.45 11.97 10.30
CA ILE A 144 -1.70 11.12 11.48
C ILE A 144 -2.77 11.76 12.37
N MET A 145 -2.73 13.08 12.58
CA MET A 145 -3.75 13.79 13.36
C MET A 145 -5.13 13.72 12.69
N LEU A 146 -5.20 13.94 11.38
CA LEU A 146 -6.46 13.83 10.63
C LEU A 146 -7.00 12.38 10.65
N GLY A 147 -6.12 11.39 10.47
CA GLY A 147 -6.45 9.97 10.59
C GLY A 147 -6.97 9.61 11.98
N ALA A 148 -6.35 10.13 13.04
CA ALA A 148 -6.79 9.91 14.42
C ALA A 148 -8.20 10.45 14.69
N VAL A 149 -8.54 11.63 14.14
CA VAL A 149 -9.91 12.18 14.23
C VAL A 149 -10.91 11.26 13.54
N VAL A 150 -10.61 10.81 12.33
CA VAL A 150 -11.47 9.89 11.57
C VAL A 150 -11.59 8.53 12.26
N SER A 151 -10.51 8.02 12.85
CA SER A 151 -10.48 6.78 13.61
C SER A 151 -11.32 6.88 14.89
N ALA A 152 -11.28 8.03 15.59
CA ALA A 152 -12.12 8.27 16.76
C ALA A 152 -13.61 8.28 16.40
N VAL A 153 -13.99 8.95 15.30
CA VAL A 153 -15.36 8.94 14.78
C VAL A 153 -15.78 7.52 14.37
N SER A 154 -14.91 6.80 13.65
CA SER A 154 -15.17 5.42 13.23
C SER A 154 -15.35 4.49 14.42
N SER A 155 -14.52 4.64 15.47
CA SER A 155 -14.60 3.83 16.69
C SER A 155 -15.88 4.12 17.48
N PHE A 156 -16.30 5.38 17.59
CA PHE A 156 -17.56 5.74 18.22
C PHE A 156 -18.75 5.14 17.49
N VAL A 157 -18.81 5.30 16.16
CA VAL A 157 -19.88 4.74 15.32
C VAL A 157 -19.89 3.22 15.38
N ALA A 158 -18.71 2.58 15.33
CA ALA A 158 -18.60 1.13 15.42
C ALA A 158 -19.03 0.60 16.79
N LEU A 159 -18.70 1.31 17.86
CA LEU A 159 -19.14 0.96 19.22
C LEU A 159 -20.67 1.05 19.35
N SER A 160 -21.31 2.07 18.78
CA SER A 160 -22.77 2.21 18.81
C SER A 160 -23.53 1.18 17.97
N ASN A 161 -22.85 0.42 17.11
CA ASN A 161 -23.44 -0.56 16.19
C ASN A 161 -22.84 -1.97 16.36
N ASP A 162 -22.21 -2.26 17.50
CA ASP A 162 -21.55 -3.55 17.80
C ASP A 162 -20.54 -4.02 16.73
N ALA A 163 -19.98 -3.08 15.97
CA ALA A 163 -19.06 -3.34 14.86
C ALA A 163 -17.59 -3.09 15.24
N LEU A 164 -17.27 -2.88 16.52
CA LEU A 164 -15.92 -2.54 16.98
C LEU A 164 -14.90 -3.65 16.67
N GLN A 165 -15.30 -4.93 16.86
CA GLN A 165 -14.45 -6.06 16.51
C GLN A 165 -14.17 -6.12 15.01
N GLN A 166 -15.19 -5.87 14.18
CA GLN A 166 -15.04 -5.92 12.73
C GLN A 166 -14.17 -4.77 12.22
N LEU A 167 -14.31 -3.58 12.80
CA LEU A 167 -13.41 -2.45 12.56
C LEU A 167 -11.96 -2.81 12.92
N GLY A 168 -11.74 -3.44 14.09
CA GLY A 168 -10.43 -3.91 14.52
C GLY A 168 -9.79 -4.89 13.52
N ILE A 169 -10.56 -5.85 13.00
CA ILE A 169 -10.09 -6.80 11.99
C ILE A 169 -9.61 -6.09 10.70
N TRP A 170 -10.31 -5.04 10.24
CA TRP A 170 -9.89 -4.31 9.03
C TRP A 170 -8.58 -3.53 9.22
N PHE A 171 -8.31 -3.02 10.43
CA PHE A 171 -7.02 -2.41 10.76
C PHE A 171 -5.92 -3.44 11.05
N MET A 172 -6.28 -4.69 11.33
CA MET A 172 -5.35 -5.82 11.47
C MET A 172 -5.18 -6.55 10.13
N GLY A 173 -4.42 -5.93 9.21
CA GLY A 173 -4.17 -6.49 7.89
C GLY A 173 -3.65 -7.94 7.92
N SER A 174 -4.39 -8.84 7.28
CA SER A 174 -4.10 -10.28 7.20
C SER A 174 -4.56 -10.87 5.87
N PHE A 175 -3.84 -11.88 5.41
CA PHE A 175 -4.19 -12.62 4.20
C PHE A 175 -4.95 -13.93 4.47
N THR A 176 -5.28 -14.22 5.74
CA THR A 176 -6.01 -15.43 6.13
C THR A 176 -7.41 -15.52 5.47
N SER A 177 -8.06 -14.38 5.27
CA SER A 177 -9.40 -14.30 4.66
C SER A 177 -9.37 -14.26 3.12
N VAL A 178 -8.20 -14.40 2.49
CA VAL A 178 -8.08 -14.36 1.03
C VAL A 178 -8.26 -15.75 0.45
N TYR A 179 -9.44 -15.99 -0.10
CA TYR A 179 -9.80 -17.22 -0.82
C TYR A 179 -10.50 -16.90 -2.15
N LYS A 180 -10.70 -17.94 -2.96
CA LYS A 180 -11.39 -17.84 -4.25
C LYS A 180 -12.77 -17.19 -4.11
N GLY A 181 -13.06 -16.17 -4.91
CA GLY A 181 -14.27 -15.35 -4.85
C GLY A 181 -14.10 -13.97 -4.21
N GLN A 182 -13.03 -13.75 -3.43
CA GLN A 182 -12.72 -12.43 -2.84
C GLN A 182 -11.51 -11.73 -3.47
N TYR A 183 -10.48 -12.49 -3.85
CA TYR A 183 -9.22 -11.91 -4.35
C TYR A 183 -9.32 -11.32 -5.77
N GLU A 184 -10.34 -11.70 -6.54
CA GLU A 184 -10.53 -11.30 -7.94
C GLU A 184 -10.65 -9.78 -8.08
N VAL A 185 -11.17 -9.11 -7.06
CA VAL A 185 -11.31 -7.65 -7.03
C VAL A 185 -9.94 -6.95 -6.99
N LEU A 186 -8.89 -7.61 -6.47
CA LEU A 186 -7.53 -7.06 -6.43
C LEU A 186 -6.93 -6.86 -7.83
N TRP A 187 -7.45 -7.48 -8.89
CA TRP A 187 -6.96 -7.25 -10.25
C TRP A 187 -7.12 -5.79 -10.70
N VAL A 188 -8.08 -5.04 -10.12
CA VAL A 188 -8.20 -3.58 -10.35
C VAL A 188 -6.91 -2.85 -9.99
N VAL A 189 -6.20 -3.35 -8.97
CA VAL A 189 -4.95 -2.77 -8.50
C VAL A 189 -3.82 -2.95 -9.51
N LEU A 190 -3.82 -4.04 -10.30
CA LEU A 190 -2.87 -4.20 -11.40
C LEU A 190 -3.04 -3.08 -12.45
N VAL A 191 -4.29 -2.69 -12.74
CA VAL A 191 -4.58 -1.56 -13.65
C VAL A 191 -4.00 -0.26 -13.08
N VAL A 192 -4.13 -0.05 -11.77
CA VAL A 192 -3.52 1.12 -11.10
C VAL A 192 -2.00 1.10 -11.26
N VAL A 193 -1.34 -0.03 -11.03
CA VAL A 193 0.11 -0.17 -11.21
C VAL A 193 0.53 0.19 -12.65
N ILE A 194 -0.16 -0.38 -13.65
CA ILE A 194 0.10 -0.08 -15.07
C ILE A 194 -0.08 1.41 -15.36
N MET A 195 -1.15 2.02 -14.84
CA MET A 195 -1.39 3.45 -15.00
C MET A 195 -0.25 4.29 -14.38
N VAL A 196 0.25 3.93 -13.19
CA VAL A 196 1.40 4.63 -12.60
C VAL A 196 2.64 4.52 -13.49
N PHE A 197 2.90 3.36 -14.11
CA PHE A 197 4.00 3.22 -15.08
C PHE A 197 3.83 4.15 -16.30
N ILE A 198 2.61 4.29 -16.84
CA ILE A 198 2.32 5.17 -17.97
C ILE A 198 2.50 6.64 -17.59
N PHE A 199 2.06 7.03 -16.40
CA PHE A 199 2.10 8.41 -15.91
C PHE A 199 3.37 8.75 -15.11
N ALA A 200 4.36 7.86 -15.04
CA ALA A 200 5.55 8.02 -14.21
C ALA A 200 6.31 9.33 -14.48
N ASP A 201 6.55 9.67 -15.75
CA ASP A 201 7.30 10.89 -16.09
C ASP A 201 6.53 12.16 -15.64
N LYS A 202 5.20 12.15 -15.75
CA LYS A 202 4.32 13.26 -15.32
C LYS A 202 4.25 13.39 -13.80
N LEU A 203 4.18 12.25 -13.08
CA LEU A 203 4.21 12.21 -11.62
C LEU A 203 5.56 12.68 -11.07
N THR A 204 6.66 12.31 -11.72
CA THR A 204 8.02 12.78 -11.36
C THR A 204 8.12 14.30 -11.53
N ALA A 205 7.63 14.83 -12.64
CA ALA A 205 7.58 16.26 -12.88
C ALA A 205 6.73 17.01 -11.84
N ALA A 206 5.56 16.49 -11.49
CA ALA A 206 4.74 17.05 -10.41
C ALA A 206 5.45 17.02 -9.05
N GLY A 207 6.25 15.99 -8.78
CA GLY A 207 7.06 15.89 -7.56
C GLY A 207 8.16 16.95 -7.42
N LEU A 208 8.57 17.60 -8.52
CA LEU A 208 9.49 18.74 -8.47
C LEU A 208 8.83 20.01 -7.91
N GLY A 209 7.50 20.05 -7.89
CA GLY A 209 6.71 21.16 -7.33
C GLY A 209 5.83 21.82 -8.37
N GLU A 210 4.83 22.55 -7.87
CA GLU A 210 3.79 23.18 -8.68
C GLU A 210 4.37 24.18 -9.70
N ASP A 211 5.33 25.01 -9.29
CA ASP A 211 5.95 26.00 -10.18
C ASP A 211 6.74 25.33 -11.31
N ILE A 212 7.53 24.30 -11.00
CA ILE A 212 8.36 23.59 -12.00
C ILE A 212 7.45 22.83 -12.96
N ALA A 213 6.45 22.12 -12.45
CA ALA A 213 5.48 21.38 -13.25
C ALA A 213 4.71 22.31 -14.21
N THR A 214 4.27 23.47 -13.72
CA THR A 214 3.51 24.44 -14.53
C THR A 214 4.39 25.08 -15.60
N ASN A 215 5.65 25.41 -15.28
CA ASN A 215 6.60 25.99 -16.23
C ASN A 215 6.95 25.08 -17.42
N ILE A 216 6.89 23.76 -17.24
CA ILE A 216 7.12 22.80 -18.34
C ILE A 216 5.82 22.42 -19.09
N GLY A 217 4.72 23.14 -18.83
CA GLY A 217 3.44 22.95 -19.52
C GLY A 217 2.55 21.83 -18.96
N LEU A 218 2.84 21.33 -17.75
CA LEU A 218 2.05 20.28 -17.11
C LEU A 218 1.03 20.90 -16.14
N ASN A 219 -0.21 20.43 -16.19
CA ASN A 219 -1.24 20.85 -15.25
C ASN A 219 -1.08 20.11 -13.92
N TYR A 220 -0.47 20.78 -12.93
CA TYR A 220 -0.20 20.22 -11.61
C TYR A 220 -1.45 19.66 -10.92
N ASN A 221 -2.56 20.41 -10.95
CA ASN A 221 -3.81 20.00 -10.30
C ASN A 221 -4.41 18.72 -10.91
N GLN A 222 -4.32 18.56 -12.24
CA GLN A 222 -4.79 17.34 -12.90
C GLN A 222 -3.95 16.12 -12.52
N ILE A 223 -2.62 16.27 -12.42
CA ILE A 223 -1.74 15.16 -12.03
C ILE A 223 -1.91 14.84 -10.54
N LEU A 224 -2.10 15.84 -9.69
CA LEU A 224 -2.43 15.64 -8.28
C LEU A 224 -3.74 14.84 -8.14
N LEU A 225 -4.79 15.22 -8.87
CA LEU A 225 -6.08 14.53 -8.88
C LEU A 225 -5.97 13.09 -9.39
N LEU A 226 -5.21 12.88 -10.47
CA LEU A 226 -4.96 11.55 -11.02
C LEU A 226 -4.21 10.67 -10.03
N GLY A 227 -3.10 11.17 -9.48
CA GLY A 227 -2.28 10.41 -8.54
C GLY A 227 -3.04 10.05 -7.26
N THR A 228 -3.84 10.99 -6.73
CA THR A 228 -4.72 10.72 -5.58
C THR A 228 -5.84 9.74 -5.92
N ALA A 229 -6.44 9.80 -7.10
CA ALA A 229 -7.42 8.80 -7.54
C ALA A 229 -6.79 7.41 -7.60
N LEU A 230 -5.61 7.27 -8.22
CA LEU A 230 -4.88 6.01 -8.31
C LEU A 230 -4.54 5.44 -6.91
N VAL A 231 -4.00 6.27 -6.01
CA VAL A 231 -3.68 5.87 -4.64
C VAL A 231 -4.94 5.48 -3.87
N SER A 232 -6.04 6.22 -4.02
CA SER A 232 -7.28 5.94 -3.30
C SER A 232 -7.95 4.66 -3.78
N ILE A 233 -7.92 4.39 -5.08
CA ILE A 233 -8.40 3.12 -5.65
C ILE A 233 -7.58 1.96 -5.07
N ALA A 234 -6.24 1.99 -5.21
CA ALA A 234 -5.40 0.90 -4.73
C ALA A 234 -5.50 0.69 -3.22
N THR A 235 -5.42 1.78 -2.43
CA THR A 235 -5.52 1.71 -0.96
C THR A 235 -6.90 1.21 -0.54
N GLY A 236 -7.98 1.73 -1.14
CA GLY A 236 -9.33 1.29 -0.83
C GLY A 236 -9.54 -0.20 -1.13
N VAL A 237 -9.14 -0.67 -2.31
CA VAL A 237 -9.27 -2.09 -2.69
C VAL A 237 -8.46 -2.99 -1.76
N VAL A 238 -7.20 -2.62 -1.48
CA VAL A 238 -6.33 -3.42 -0.60
C VAL A 238 -6.87 -3.44 0.83
N THR A 239 -7.35 -2.31 1.36
CA THR A 239 -7.95 -2.25 2.71
C THR A 239 -9.22 -3.11 2.81
N VAL A 240 -10.05 -3.18 1.77
CA VAL A 240 -11.26 -4.02 1.77
C VAL A 240 -10.92 -5.52 1.79
N VAL A 241 -9.91 -5.93 1.00
CA VAL A 241 -9.62 -7.37 0.79
C VAL A 241 -8.62 -7.92 1.81
N VAL A 242 -7.60 -7.14 2.17
CA VAL A 242 -6.47 -7.56 3.00
C VAL A 242 -6.46 -6.82 4.34
N GLY A 243 -6.95 -5.57 4.37
CA GLY A 243 -6.81 -4.68 5.51
C GLY A 243 -5.58 -3.79 5.43
N ALA A 244 -5.28 -3.07 6.52
CA ALA A 244 -4.20 -2.09 6.55
C ALA A 244 -2.80 -2.74 6.51
N LEU A 245 -1.95 -2.30 5.56
CA LEU A 245 -0.53 -2.70 5.44
C LEU A 245 0.37 -1.50 5.78
N PRO A 246 0.69 -1.26 7.06
CA PRO A 246 1.42 -0.07 7.50
C PRO A 246 2.88 -0.09 7.05
N PHE A 247 3.50 1.09 6.89
CA PHE A 247 4.92 1.31 6.59
C PHE A 247 5.44 0.77 5.25
N LEU A 248 4.70 -0.06 4.50
CA LEU A 248 5.20 -0.61 3.24
C LEU A 248 5.51 0.49 2.21
N GLY A 249 4.59 1.46 2.09
CA GLY A 249 4.71 2.58 1.17
C GLY A 249 5.81 3.57 1.57
N LEU A 250 6.21 3.56 2.83
CA LEU A 250 7.31 4.36 3.34
C LEU A 250 8.64 3.63 3.16
N ILE A 251 8.76 2.40 3.67
CA ILE A 251 10.02 1.66 3.70
C ILE A 251 10.55 1.40 2.31
N VAL A 252 9.71 0.82 1.44
CA VAL A 252 10.16 0.26 0.16
C VAL A 252 10.73 1.35 -0.75
N PRO A 253 10.03 2.48 -1.00
CA PRO A 253 10.57 3.52 -1.86
C PRO A 253 11.81 4.19 -1.29
N ASN A 254 11.88 4.38 0.04
CA ASN A 254 13.05 4.99 0.69
C ASN A 254 14.30 4.11 0.62
N ILE A 255 14.16 2.80 0.80
CA ILE A 255 15.27 1.87 0.64
C ILE A 255 15.79 1.93 -0.80
N ILE A 256 14.89 1.87 -1.79
CA ILE A 256 15.30 1.90 -3.20
C ILE A 256 15.95 3.24 -3.57
N SER A 257 15.39 4.37 -3.12
CA SER A 257 15.94 5.69 -3.44
C SER A 257 17.33 5.91 -2.85
N MET A 258 17.63 5.32 -1.70
CA MET A 258 18.98 5.34 -1.13
C MET A 258 20.04 4.65 -2.00
N PHE A 259 19.66 3.62 -2.77
CA PHE A 259 20.59 2.89 -3.63
C PHE A 259 20.62 3.39 -5.07
N ARG A 260 19.49 3.88 -5.60
CA ARG A 260 19.33 4.20 -7.04
C ARG A 260 19.01 5.68 -7.33
N GLY A 261 18.82 6.51 -6.32
CA GLY A 261 18.37 7.91 -6.49
C GLY A 261 16.85 8.02 -6.67
N ASP A 262 16.35 9.19 -7.07
CA ASP A 262 14.91 9.54 -7.03
C ASP A 262 14.16 9.44 -8.38
N ASP A 263 14.71 8.75 -9.39
CA ASP A 263 14.01 8.57 -10.67
C ASP A 263 12.88 7.53 -10.54
N LEU A 264 11.63 8.00 -10.57
CA LEU A 264 10.43 7.15 -10.46
C LEU A 264 10.46 6.01 -11.48
N ARG A 265 10.69 6.32 -12.76
CA ARG A 265 10.50 5.33 -13.84
C ARG A 265 11.52 4.20 -13.75
N SER A 266 12.77 4.54 -13.42
CA SER A 266 13.83 3.56 -13.18
C SER A 266 13.58 2.74 -11.90
N ASN A 267 12.97 3.34 -10.88
CA ASN A 267 12.78 2.70 -9.58
C ASN A 267 11.52 1.85 -9.48
N LEU A 268 10.49 2.09 -10.30
CA LEU A 268 9.22 1.36 -10.24
C LEU A 268 9.38 -0.18 -10.25
N PRO A 269 10.20 -0.81 -11.12
CA PRO A 269 10.39 -2.27 -11.08
C PRO A 269 11.01 -2.76 -9.76
N TRP A 270 11.93 -2.00 -9.18
CA TRP A 270 12.59 -2.34 -7.93
C TRP A 270 11.68 -2.19 -6.71
N VAL A 271 10.89 -1.12 -6.70
CA VAL A 271 9.87 -0.86 -5.67
C VAL A 271 8.81 -1.95 -5.69
N LEU A 272 8.38 -2.37 -6.89
CA LEU A 272 7.45 -3.48 -7.06
C LEU A 272 8.02 -4.79 -6.48
N LEU A 273 9.23 -5.17 -6.89
CA LEU A 273 9.85 -6.43 -6.45
C LEU A 273 10.11 -6.44 -4.95
N LEU A 274 10.63 -5.34 -4.39
CA LEU A 274 10.91 -5.26 -2.95
C LEU A 274 9.60 -5.22 -2.13
N GLY A 275 8.56 -4.55 -2.61
CA GLY A 275 7.24 -4.57 -1.97
C GLY A 275 6.65 -5.96 -1.90
N ILE A 276 6.69 -6.70 -3.01
CA ILE A 276 6.26 -8.11 -3.04
C ILE A 276 7.09 -8.96 -2.09
N ALA A 277 8.42 -8.80 -2.11
CA ALA A 277 9.32 -9.59 -1.27
C ALA A 277 9.02 -9.39 0.22
N ILE A 278 8.93 -8.14 0.69
CA ILE A 278 8.69 -7.83 2.10
C ILE A 278 7.35 -8.39 2.55
N VAL A 279 6.27 -8.15 1.80
CA VAL A 279 4.94 -8.65 2.17
C VAL A 279 4.90 -10.18 2.18
N THR A 280 5.53 -10.83 1.21
CA THR A 280 5.61 -12.30 1.15
C THR A 280 6.39 -12.88 2.34
N VAL A 281 7.51 -12.25 2.71
CA VAL A 281 8.30 -12.67 3.88
C VAL A 281 7.51 -12.47 5.17
N CYS A 282 6.85 -11.32 5.35
CA CYS A 282 6.02 -11.07 6.53
C CYS A 282 4.85 -12.07 6.62
N ASP A 283 4.22 -12.42 5.50
CA ASP A 283 3.15 -13.43 5.47
C ASP A 283 3.67 -14.84 5.79
N LEU A 284 4.82 -15.24 5.24
CA LEU A 284 5.46 -16.51 5.58
C LEU A 284 5.78 -16.61 7.07
N LEU A 285 6.39 -15.57 7.64
CA LEU A 285 6.65 -15.49 9.08
C LEU A 285 5.35 -15.56 9.90
N GLY A 286 4.31 -14.86 9.45
CA GLY A 286 2.99 -14.86 10.10
C GLY A 286 2.35 -16.24 10.17
N ARG A 287 2.55 -17.08 9.14
CA ARG A 287 2.09 -18.47 9.11
C ARG A 287 2.95 -19.43 9.96
N THR A 288 4.26 -19.17 10.07
CA THR A 288 5.20 -20.13 10.69
C THR A 288 5.42 -19.91 12.18
N ILE A 289 5.30 -18.69 12.71
CA ILE A 289 5.71 -18.38 14.08
C ILE A 289 4.77 -19.00 15.14
N ILE A 290 3.45 -19.01 14.90
CA ILE A 290 2.45 -19.51 15.86
C ILE A 290 1.52 -20.59 15.25
N SER A 291 2.04 -21.42 14.35
CA SER A 291 1.29 -22.55 13.76
C SER A 291 0.60 -23.39 14.86
N PRO A 292 -0.72 -23.71 14.73
CA PRO A 292 -1.59 -23.59 13.55
C PRO A 292 -2.34 -22.24 13.39
N PHE A 293 -2.14 -21.30 14.30
CA PHE A 293 -2.71 -19.96 14.17
C PHE A 293 -1.83 -19.09 13.26
N GLU A 294 -2.40 -18.00 12.75
CA GLU A 294 -1.67 -17.04 11.91
C GLU A 294 -1.61 -15.68 12.58
N MET A 295 -0.43 -15.06 12.60
CA MET A 295 -0.32 -13.66 13.02
C MET A 295 -0.70 -12.72 11.86
N PRO A 296 -1.39 -11.61 12.14
CA PRO A 296 -1.64 -10.59 11.13
C PRO A 296 -0.33 -10.05 10.56
N VAL A 297 -0.26 -9.95 9.23
CA VAL A 297 0.93 -9.47 8.52
C VAL A 297 1.24 -8.02 8.90
N SER A 298 0.21 -7.21 9.20
CA SER A 298 0.37 -5.83 9.66
C SER A 298 1.18 -5.70 10.94
N VAL A 299 1.15 -6.71 11.84
CA VAL A 299 1.92 -6.69 13.10
C VAL A 299 3.41 -6.85 12.80
N ILE A 300 3.78 -7.85 11.99
CA ILE A 300 5.18 -8.10 11.62
C ILE A 300 5.72 -6.92 10.82
N LEU A 301 4.94 -6.43 9.86
CA LEU A 301 5.28 -5.28 9.04
C LEU A 301 5.40 -4.00 9.88
N GLY A 302 4.55 -3.82 10.89
CA GLY A 302 4.61 -2.72 11.85
C GLY A 302 5.90 -2.72 12.66
N ILE A 303 6.33 -3.89 13.18
CA ILE A 303 7.58 -4.04 13.93
C ILE A 303 8.78 -3.73 13.02
N VAL A 304 8.89 -4.43 11.88
CA VAL A 304 9.99 -4.23 10.92
C VAL A 304 10.02 -2.79 10.44
N GLY A 305 8.85 -2.24 10.12
CA GLY A 305 8.70 -0.88 9.63
C GLY A 305 9.07 0.18 10.63
N ALA A 306 8.73 0.02 11.90
CA ALA A 306 9.14 0.93 12.96
C ALA A 306 10.67 0.99 13.08
N PHE A 307 11.36 -0.17 13.11
CA PHE A 307 12.82 -0.20 13.19
C PHE A 307 13.48 0.47 11.97
N VAL A 308 13.00 0.16 10.76
CA VAL A 308 13.54 0.76 9.54
C VAL A 308 13.26 2.26 9.50
N PHE A 309 12.05 2.69 9.85
CA PHE A 309 11.65 4.09 9.86
C PHE A 309 12.50 4.92 10.83
N VAL A 310 12.69 4.44 12.06
CA VAL A 310 13.59 5.09 13.03
C VAL A 310 15.02 5.16 12.50
N GLY A 311 15.52 4.07 11.90
CA GLY A 311 16.84 4.05 11.26
C GLY A 311 17.00 5.10 10.15
N LEU A 312 15.97 5.27 9.31
CA LEU A 312 15.95 6.28 8.24
C LEU A 312 15.98 7.71 8.80
N ILE A 313 15.20 7.98 9.85
CA ILE A 313 15.18 9.30 10.50
C ILE A 313 16.55 9.63 11.12
N VAL A 314 17.11 8.71 11.92
CA VAL A 314 18.39 8.94 12.62
C VAL A 314 19.53 9.18 11.62
N ARG A 315 19.53 8.46 10.49
CA ARG A 315 20.52 8.66 9.44
C ARG A 315 20.36 10.01 8.74
N SER A 316 19.14 10.44 8.46
CA SER A 316 18.84 11.74 7.84
C SER A 316 19.36 12.90 8.68
N THR A 317 19.19 12.83 10.01
CA THR A 317 19.66 13.86 10.94
C THR A 317 21.17 13.96 11.03
N ARG A 318 21.90 12.83 10.86
CA ARG A 318 23.38 12.80 10.87
C ARG A 318 24.02 13.29 9.57
N GLY A 319 23.25 13.44 8.50
CA GLY A 319 23.71 13.91 7.18
C GLY A 319 23.64 15.42 6.98
N LYS A 320 23.28 16.18 8.02
CA LYS A 320 23.39 17.65 8.11
C LYS A 320 24.46 18.00 9.12
#